data_AF-A0A2N2HEH2-F1
#
_entry.id   AF-A0A2N2HEH2-F1
#
_cell.length_a   1.000
_cell.length_b   1.000
_cell.length_c   1.000
_cell.angle_alpha   90.00
_cell.angle_beta   90.00
_cell.angle_gamma   90.00
#
_symmetry.space_group_name_H-M   'P 1'
#
loop_
_entity.id
_entity.type
_entity.pdbx_description
1 polymer ?
#
loop_
_entity_poly.entity_id
_entity_poly.type
_entity_poly.pdbx_seq_one_letter_code
_entity_poly.pdbx_strand_id
1 'polypeptide(L)'
;MGKRAGRRACVVCAVAGAMLTTVASSTVHAGGLYFTDRGVRPLGRGGAFVAGADDLGAIFYNPAGIVHASRQALADVGFVLLHSEYTRVSRVWQVDPNTGEPTGQSWDRTFPAAEGSSQILPVPTLALSYDFGIEGAAFALGMWAPYAAGARYEAKVAGDPNPGRYMLLNLDGSALAVPGVWGAYKITPTLSVGAGFEMLVGQYRSESMMNSCLPDRWMCAPEAPDYDALTKLDVGPIFAPSANVGVLFDPHPNVRIGLS
;
A
#
# COMPACT_ATOMS: atom_id res chain seq x y z
N MET A 1 -30.64 33.78 38.18
CA MET A 1 -30.15 33.60 36.79
C MET A 1 -28.84 32.83 36.83
N GLY A 2 -28.64 31.82 35.95
CA GLY A 2 -27.34 31.15 35.79
C GLY A 2 -27.35 29.66 36.09
N LYS A 3 -27.74 28.83 35.10
CA LYS A 3 -27.46 27.37 35.03
C LYS A 3 -27.80 26.75 33.65
N ARG A 4 -27.77 27.53 32.56
CA ARG A 4 -28.10 27.05 31.19
C ARG A 4 -26.91 27.02 30.21
N ALA A 5 -25.73 27.53 30.60
CA ALA A 5 -24.59 27.65 29.68
C ALA A 5 -23.82 26.32 29.45
N GLY A 6 -23.59 25.51 30.49
CA GLY A 6 -22.76 24.29 30.38
C GLY A 6 -23.37 23.15 29.56
N ARG A 7 -24.71 23.05 29.51
CA ARG A 7 -25.40 21.99 28.75
C ARG A 7 -25.38 22.25 27.23
N ARG A 8 -25.30 23.51 26.81
CA ARG A 8 -25.20 23.88 25.39
C ARG A 8 -23.78 23.65 24.84
N ALA A 9 -22.75 23.88 25.65
CA ALA A 9 -21.35 23.64 25.25
C ALA A 9 -21.06 22.14 25.01
N CYS A 10 -21.56 21.23 25.87
CA CYS A 10 -21.39 19.79 25.65
C CYS A 10 -22.16 19.27 24.43
N VAL A 11 -23.37 19.78 24.17
CA VAL A 11 -24.15 19.37 22.99
C VAL A 11 -23.52 19.91 21.70
N VAL A 12 -22.98 21.13 21.71
CA VAL A 12 -22.26 21.68 20.55
C VAL A 12 -20.96 20.91 20.27
N CYS A 13 -20.21 20.49 21.31
CA CYS A 13 -19.01 19.65 21.12
C CYS A 13 -19.36 18.24 20.65
N ALA A 14 -20.44 17.63 21.15
CA ALA A 14 -20.89 16.30 20.71
C ALA A 14 -21.46 16.33 19.28
N VAL A 15 -22.16 17.39 18.91
CA VAL A 15 -22.68 17.59 17.54
C VAL A 15 -21.55 17.96 16.58
N ALA A 16 -20.55 18.73 16.99
CA ALA A 16 -19.36 18.99 16.18
C ALA A 16 -18.50 17.73 15.99
N GLY A 17 -18.36 16.89 17.02
CA GLY A 17 -17.68 15.60 16.93
C GLY A 17 -18.41 14.58 16.04
N ALA A 18 -19.75 14.57 16.05
CA ALA A 18 -20.57 13.71 15.19
C ALA A 18 -20.76 14.24 13.75
N MET A 19 -20.68 15.57 13.54
CA MET A 19 -20.67 16.17 12.21
C MET A 19 -19.31 16.04 11.52
N LEU A 20 -18.18 15.97 12.26
CA LEU A 20 -16.88 15.70 11.64
C LEU A 20 -16.70 14.24 11.18
N THR A 21 -17.44 13.29 11.75
CA THR A 21 -17.35 11.86 11.34
C THR A 21 -18.24 11.50 10.17
N THR A 22 -19.12 12.40 9.69
CA THR A 22 -20.15 12.08 8.69
C THR A 22 -19.91 12.69 7.30
N VAL A 23 -18.87 13.50 7.09
CA VAL A 23 -18.70 14.31 5.86
C VAL A 23 -17.69 13.74 4.85
N ALA A 24 -17.21 12.51 5.02
CA ALA A 24 -16.44 11.86 3.95
C ALA A 24 -16.68 10.35 3.92
N SER A 25 -17.79 9.92 3.32
CA SER A 25 -17.79 8.64 2.61
C SER A 25 -16.85 8.78 1.42
N SER A 26 -15.54 8.70 1.68
CA SER A 26 -14.54 8.55 0.64
C SER A 26 -14.63 7.13 0.09
N THR A 27 -14.28 6.95 -1.18
CA THR A 27 -13.92 5.64 -1.70
C THR A 27 -12.74 5.12 -0.87
N VAL A 28 -12.95 4.04 -0.11
CA VAL A 28 -11.85 3.35 0.55
C VAL A 28 -11.00 2.72 -0.55
N HIS A 29 -9.90 3.38 -0.88
CA HIS A 29 -8.85 2.78 -1.69
C HIS A 29 -8.08 1.83 -0.77
N ALA A 30 -8.23 0.52 -1.01
CA ALA A 30 -7.37 -0.46 -0.36
C ALA A 30 -5.91 -0.14 -0.71
N GLY A 31 -4.98 -0.33 0.24
CA GLY A 31 -3.54 -0.11 0.03
C GLY A 31 -2.92 -0.94 -1.11
N GLY A 32 -3.69 -1.90 -1.64
CA GLY A 32 -3.27 -2.72 -2.76
C GLY A 32 -2.04 -3.54 -2.39
N LEU A 33 -1.00 -3.43 -3.21
CA LEU A 33 0.27 -4.11 -2.98
C LEU A 33 1.16 -3.41 -1.94
N TYR A 34 0.87 -2.15 -1.61
CA TYR A 34 1.73 -1.32 -0.77
C TYR A 34 1.20 -1.20 0.66
N PHE A 35 2.11 -1.28 1.62
CA PHE A 35 1.88 -0.78 2.95
C PHE A 35 2.03 0.73 2.96
N THR A 36 1.07 1.40 3.59
CA THR A 36 0.99 2.87 3.65
C THR A 36 1.99 3.48 4.61
N ASP A 37 2.57 2.68 5.51
CA ASP A 37 3.38 3.18 6.61
C ASP A 37 4.86 2.87 6.39
N ARG A 38 5.75 3.86 6.56
CA ARG A 38 7.19 3.66 6.44
C ARG A 38 8.03 4.51 7.36
N GLY A 39 9.26 4.04 7.61
CA GLY A 39 10.22 4.63 8.52
C GLY A 39 9.95 4.27 9.98
N VAL A 40 11.01 4.21 10.79
CA VAL A 40 10.93 3.83 12.20
C VAL A 40 9.94 4.68 13.00
N ARG A 41 9.99 6.00 12.84
CA ARG A 41 9.18 6.93 13.65
C ARG A 41 7.70 6.94 13.26
N PRO A 42 7.31 6.99 11.97
CA PRO A 42 5.91 6.85 11.58
C PRO A 42 5.33 5.48 11.93
N LEU A 43 6.10 4.40 11.75
CA LEU A 43 5.66 3.05 12.09
C LEU A 43 5.39 2.90 13.60
N GLY A 44 6.24 3.47 14.45
CA GLY A 44 6.01 3.52 15.91
C GLY A 44 4.76 4.32 16.32
N ARG A 45 4.14 5.03 15.39
CA ARG A 45 2.89 5.79 15.57
C ARG A 45 1.72 5.22 14.77
N GLY A 46 1.85 4.01 14.22
CA GLY A 46 0.82 3.39 13.38
C GLY A 46 0.47 4.21 12.14
N GLY A 47 1.48 4.79 11.48
CA GLY A 47 1.31 5.58 10.26
C GLY A 47 0.91 7.04 10.48
N ALA A 48 0.62 7.46 11.71
CA ALA A 48 0.15 8.81 12.02
C ALA A 48 1.29 9.86 11.97
N PHE A 49 1.67 10.28 10.75
CA PHE A 49 2.82 11.17 10.54
C PHE A 49 2.62 12.35 9.58
N VAL A 50 1.45 12.51 8.93
CA VAL A 50 1.20 13.63 7.99
C VAL A 50 1.38 15.01 8.65
N ALA A 51 0.80 15.21 9.84
CA ALA A 51 1.04 16.40 10.64
C ALA A 51 2.38 16.33 11.40
N GLY A 52 2.86 15.12 11.70
CA GLY A 52 4.10 14.90 12.46
C GLY A 52 5.38 14.99 11.63
N ALA A 53 5.30 15.25 10.33
CA ALA A 53 6.40 15.27 9.38
C ALA A 53 7.38 16.42 9.67
N ASP A 54 8.25 16.24 10.65
CA ASP A 54 9.28 17.19 11.07
C ASP A 54 10.71 16.66 10.86
N ASP A 55 10.84 15.52 10.20
CA ASP A 55 12.09 14.92 9.72
C ASP A 55 11.98 14.57 8.22
N LEU A 56 13.05 14.03 7.65
CA LEU A 56 13.11 13.65 6.24
C LEU A 56 12.18 12.50 5.82
N GLY A 57 11.46 11.85 6.75
CA GLY A 57 10.29 11.03 6.41
C GLY A 57 9.17 11.85 5.74
N ALA A 58 9.22 13.18 5.87
CA ALA A 58 8.37 14.15 5.18
C ALA A 58 8.30 13.96 3.65
N ILE A 59 9.37 13.46 3.00
CA ILE A 59 9.37 13.26 1.53
C ILE A 59 8.23 12.33 1.06
N PHE A 60 7.83 11.39 1.91
CA PHE A 60 6.72 10.47 1.65
C PHE A 60 5.39 10.95 2.25
N TYR A 61 5.41 11.49 3.46
CA TYR A 61 4.18 11.81 4.20
C TYR A 61 3.61 13.19 3.94
N ASN A 62 4.45 14.22 3.91
CA ASN A 62 4.05 15.61 3.72
C ASN A 62 5.29 16.48 3.44
N PRO A 63 5.54 16.88 2.18
CA PRO A 63 6.75 17.62 1.83
C PRO A 63 6.84 19.00 2.51
N ALA A 64 5.73 19.59 2.97
CA ALA A 64 5.80 20.83 3.75
C ALA A 64 6.60 20.68 5.06
N GLY A 65 6.74 19.45 5.54
CA GLY A 65 7.53 19.09 6.71
C GLY A 65 9.03 19.31 6.58
N ILE A 66 9.56 19.37 5.36
CA ILE A 66 10.99 19.47 5.08
C ILE A 66 11.59 20.75 5.66
N VAL A 67 10.80 21.83 5.78
CA VAL A 67 11.24 23.08 6.44
C VAL A 67 11.63 22.88 7.91
N HIS A 68 11.06 21.89 8.60
CA HIS A 68 11.39 21.57 9.99
C HIS A 68 12.63 20.68 10.10
N ALA A 69 12.88 19.83 9.09
CA ALA A 69 14.11 19.05 8.99
C ALA A 69 15.33 19.94 8.65
N SER A 70 15.15 20.92 7.75
CA SER A 70 16.12 21.93 7.29
C SER A 70 17.44 21.35 6.75
N ARG A 71 18.34 20.88 7.63
CA ARG A 71 19.64 20.29 7.29
C ARG A 71 19.78 18.94 7.98
N GLN A 72 19.33 17.89 7.32
CA GLN A 72 19.30 16.55 7.87
C GLN A 72 19.77 15.53 6.84
N ALA A 73 20.25 14.38 7.32
CA ALA A 73 20.42 13.17 6.53
C ALA A 73 19.59 12.06 7.19
N LEU A 74 18.92 11.26 6.37
CA LEU A 74 18.13 10.11 6.80
C LEU A 74 18.62 8.87 6.06
N ALA A 75 18.87 7.82 6.83
CA ALA A 75 19.05 6.47 6.33
C ALA A 75 18.19 5.54 7.18
N ASP A 76 17.33 4.78 6.52
CA ASP A 76 16.38 3.84 7.12
C ASP A 76 16.31 2.58 6.26
N VAL A 77 16.09 1.43 6.90
CA VAL A 77 15.93 0.14 6.23
C VAL A 77 14.76 -0.60 6.87
N GLY A 78 13.74 -0.87 6.08
CA GLY A 78 12.59 -1.69 6.48
C GLY A 78 12.70 -3.14 5.99
N PHE A 79 11.97 -4.02 6.66
CA PHE A 79 11.74 -5.39 6.22
C PHE A 79 10.24 -5.67 6.25
N VAL A 80 9.68 -6.18 5.16
CA VAL A 80 8.26 -6.54 5.06
C VAL A 80 8.14 -8.05 5.19
N LEU A 81 7.62 -8.51 6.33
CA LEU A 81 7.37 -9.92 6.61
C LEU A 81 5.87 -10.18 6.47
N LEU A 82 5.46 -10.79 5.36
CA LEU A 82 4.11 -11.26 5.14
C LEU A 82 4.06 -12.75 5.43
N HIS A 83 3.05 -13.15 6.19
CA HIS A 83 2.61 -14.54 6.28
C HIS A 83 1.10 -14.56 6.01
N SER A 84 0.66 -15.48 5.17
CA SER A 84 -0.75 -15.71 4.90
C SER A 84 -1.04 -17.20 4.87
N GLU A 85 -2.25 -17.56 5.27
CA GLU A 85 -2.77 -18.92 5.14
C GLU A 85 -4.20 -18.79 4.60
N TYR A 86 -4.54 -19.60 3.59
CA TYR A 86 -5.90 -19.64 3.09
C TYR A 86 -6.30 -21.05 2.66
N THR A 87 -7.59 -21.35 2.80
CA THR A 87 -8.18 -22.62 2.39
C THR A 87 -9.24 -22.37 1.34
N ARG A 88 -9.05 -22.94 0.14
CA ARG A 88 -10.04 -22.85 -0.93
C ARG A 88 -11.10 -23.93 -0.76
N VAL A 89 -12.36 -23.56 -0.97
CA VAL A 89 -13.48 -24.50 -1.12
C VAL A 89 -14.12 -24.24 -2.47
N SER A 90 -14.24 -25.28 -3.31
CA SER A 90 -14.97 -25.20 -4.57
C SER A 90 -16.25 -26.02 -4.48
N ARG A 91 -17.37 -25.41 -4.87
CA ARG A 91 -18.64 -26.12 -5.01
C ARG A 91 -18.72 -26.76 -6.39
N VAL A 92 -18.67 -28.09 -6.45
CA VAL A 92 -18.75 -28.86 -7.69
C VAL A 92 -20.20 -29.27 -7.91
N TRP A 93 -20.74 -28.92 -9.07
CA TRP A 93 -22.09 -29.33 -9.48
C TRP A 93 -22.01 -30.59 -10.34
N GLN A 94 -22.90 -31.53 -10.08
CA GLN A 94 -23.13 -32.60 -11.04
C GLN A 94 -23.90 -32.05 -12.24
N VAL A 95 -23.43 -32.39 -13.42
CA VAL A 95 -24.02 -31.97 -14.69
C VAL A 95 -24.56 -33.22 -15.40
N ASP A 96 -25.74 -33.13 -16.00
CA ASP A 96 -26.27 -34.20 -16.83
C ASP A 96 -25.41 -34.31 -18.11
N PRO A 97 -24.79 -35.47 -18.38
CA PRO A 97 -23.90 -35.65 -19.52
C PRO A 97 -24.59 -35.47 -20.88
N ASN A 98 -25.92 -35.52 -20.96
CA ASN A 98 -26.67 -35.39 -22.22
C ASN A 98 -27.14 -33.96 -22.49
N THR A 99 -27.39 -33.16 -21.45
CA THR A 99 -27.97 -31.82 -21.59
C THR A 99 -27.00 -30.70 -21.19
N GLY A 100 -25.94 -31.00 -20.44
CA GLY A 100 -25.03 -29.99 -19.92
C GLY A 100 -25.63 -29.15 -18.78
N GLU A 101 -26.85 -29.45 -18.33
CA GLU A 101 -27.53 -28.73 -17.26
C GLU A 101 -27.19 -29.31 -15.87
N PRO A 102 -27.08 -28.49 -14.82
CA PRO A 102 -26.88 -28.97 -13.46
C PRO A 102 -28.02 -29.89 -12.99
N THR A 103 -27.70 -31.07 -12.47
CA THR A 103 -28.70 -32.03 -11.95
C THR A 103 -29.29 -31.64 -10.60
N GLY A 104 -28.87 -30.50 -10.05
CA GLY A 104 -29.25 -30.01 -8.71
C GLY A 104 -28.43 -30.58 -7.56
N GLN A 105 -27.55 -31.57 -7.80
CA GLN A 105 -26.61 -32.06 -6.79
C GLN A 105 -25.32 -31.26 -6.79
N SER A 106 -24.82 -30.92 -5.60
CA SER A 106 -23.52 -30.27 -5.42
C SER A 106 -22.78 -30.80 -4.21
N TRP A 107 -21.45 -30.76 -4.28
CA TRP A 107 -20.55 -31.10 -3.17
C TRP A 107 -19.50 -30.02 -3.01
N ASP A 108 -19.13 -29.75 -1.77
CA ASP A 108 -18.04 -28.85 -1.45
C ASP A 108 -16.73 -29.64 -1.41
N ARG A 109 -15.80 -29.29 -2.28
CA ARG A 109 -14.44 -29.82 -2.28
C ARG A 109 -13.53 -28.81 -1.58
N THR A 110 -13.08 -29.16 -0.38
CA THR A 110 -12.07 -28.41 0.37
C THR A 110 -10.68 -28.84 -0.08
N PHE A 111 -9.83 -27.87 -0.41
CA PHE A 111 -8.44 -28.09 -0.79
C PHE A 111 -7.52 -27.98 0.44
N PRO A 112 -6.29 -28.52 0.38
CA PRO A 112 -5.27 -28.25 1.39
C PRO A 112 -5.04 -26.74 1.58
N ALA A 113 -4.76 -26.33 2.82
CA ALA A 113 -4.44 -24.94 3.13
C ALA A 113 -3.13 -24.52 2.43
N ALA A 114 -3.18 -23.42 1.70
CA ALA A 114 -2.02 -22.84 1.04
C ALA A 114 -1.43 -21.74 1.93
N GLU A 115 -0.13 -21.84 2.17
CA GLU A 115 0.64 -20.85 2.90
C GLU A 115 1.34 -19.90 1.92
N GLY A 116 1.29 -18.61 2.26
CA GLY A 116 2.01 -17.54 1.60
C GLY A 116 3.06 -16.94 2.54
N SER A 117 4.18 -16.56 1.93
CA SER A 117 5.27 -15.85 2.60
C SER A 117 5.71 -14.66 1.76
N SER A 118 6.45 -13.71 2.33
CA SER A 118 7.19 -12.72 1.54
C SER A 118 8.66 -13.10 1.38
N GLN A 119 9.25 -12.63 0.29
CA GLN A 119 10.70 -12.53 0.20
C GLN A 119 11.21 -11.52 1.25
N ILE A 120 12.23 -11.89 2.03
CA ILE A 120 12.89 -10.98 2.96
C ILE A 120 13.91 -10.15 2.18
N LEU A 121 13.51 -8.93 1.80
CA LEU A 121 14.37 -7.96 1.13
C LEU A 121 14.51 -6.70 1.99
N PRO A 122 15.73 -6.15 2.12
CA PRO A 122 15.91 -4.85 2.75
C PRO A 122 15.30 -3.76 1.86
N VAL A 123 14.45 -2.91 2.44
CA VAL A 123 13.76 -1.83 1.74
C VAL A 123 14.32 -0.49 2.23
N PRO A 124 15.29 0.12 1.51
CA PRO A 124 15.98 1.30 2.00
C PRO A 124 15.19 2.58 1.76
N THR A 125 15.41 3.55 2.64
CA THR A 125 15.09 4.96 2.45
C THR A 125 16.34 5.79 2.71
N LEU A 126 16.69 6.64 1.75
CA LEU A 126 17.83 7.55 1.84
C LEU A 126 17.36 8.95 1.46
N ALA A 127 17.63 9.93 2.30
CA ALA A 127 17.28 11.31 2.00
C ALA A 127 18.28 12.29 2.61
N LEU A 128 18.44 13.43 1.95
CA LEU A 128 19.25 14.55 2.37
C LEU A 128 18.43 15.83 2.21
N SER A 129 18.45 16.70 3.21
CA SER A 129 17.89 18.05 3.10
C SER A 129 18.93 19.13 3.31
N TYR A 130 18.72 20.24 2.63
CA TYR A 130 19.52 21.45 2.78
C TYR A 130 18.68 22.69 2.50
N ASP A 131 18.93 23.77 3.25
CA ASP A 131 18.22 25.06 3.11
C ASP A 131 18.90 26.04 2.15
N PHE A 132 20.14 25.74 1.72
CA PHE A 132 20.99 26.65 0.93
C PHE A 132 21.16 28.04 1.56
N GLY A 133 20.93 28.19 2.86
CA GLY A 133 20.93 29.48 3.56
C GLY A 133 19.73 30.38 3.25
N ILE A 134 18.69 29.88 2.59
CA ILE A 134 17.47 30.64 2.27
C ILE A 134 16.53 30.56 3.49
N GLU A 135 16.19 31.70 4.07
CA GLU A 135 15.32 31.76 5.24
C GLU A 135 13.92 31.21 4.91
N GLY A 136 13.47 30.24 5.70
CA GLY A 136 12.15 29.61 5.54
C GLY A 136 12.02 28.64 4.38
N ALA A 137 13.09 28.37 3.61
CA ALA A 137 13.07 27.36 2.55
C ALA A 137 13.92 26.14 2.92
N ALA A 138 13.51 24.97 2.45
CA ALA A 138 14.31 23.75 2.53
C ALA A 138 14.05 22.85 1.33
N PHE A 139 15.10 22.20 0.85
CA PHE A 139 15.05 21.30 -0.30
C PHE A 139 15.54 19.93 0.12
N ALA A 140 14.95 18.89 -0.43
CA ALA A 140 15.38 17.52 -0.20
C ALA A 140 15.62 16.76 -1.50
N LEU A 141 16.61 15.88 -1.47
CA LEU A 141 16.89 14.87 -2.48
C LEU A 141 16.88 13.53 -1.78
N GLY A 142 16.28 12.52 -2.40
CA GLY A 142 16.18 11.22 -1.77
C GLY A 142 15.59 10.15 -2.66
N MET A 143 15.59 8.95 -2.13
CA MET A 143 14.93 7.80 -2.70
C MET A 143 14.34 6.94 -1.60
N TRP A 144 13.18 6.35 -1.89
CA TRP A 144 12.54 5.38 -1.02
C TRP A 144 12.03 4.22 -1.86
N ALA A 145 11.95 3.02 -1.29
CA ALA A 145 11.35 1.87 -1.96
C ALA A 145 9.96 1.57 -1.36
N PRO A 146 8.91 1.30 -2.20
CA PRO A 146 7.60 0.90 -1.72
C PRO A 146 7.69 -0.31 -0.78
N TYR A 147 7.00 -0.25 0.36
CA TYR A 147 6.85 -1.42 1.23
C TYR A 147 5.81 -2.34 0.58
N ALA A 148 6.27 -3.29 -0.22
CA ALA A 148 5.42 -4.30 -0.85
C ALA A 148 5.76 -5.67 -0.27
N ALA A 149 4.73 -6.43 0.11
CA ALA A 149 4.94 -7.84 0.41
C ALA A 149 5.11 -8.57 -0.92
N GLY A 150 6.36 -8.88 -1.30
CA GLY A 150 6.67 -9.76 -2.43
C GLY A 150 6.16 -11.17 -2.16
N ALA A 151 4.85 -11.35 -2.30
CA ALA A 151 4.14 -12.55 -1.89
C ALA A 151 4.57 -13.74 -2.76
N ARG A 152 4.74 -14.87 -2.11
CA ARG A 152 5.18 -16.14 -2.69
C ARG A 152 4.39 -17.28 -2.08
N TYR A 153 3.88 -18.13 -2.95
CA TYR A 153 3.12 -19.34 -2.68
C TYR A 153 3.80 -20.51 -3.39
N GLU A 154 3.87 -21.67 -2.73
CA GLU A 154 4.46 -22.85 -3.34
C GLU A 154 3.61 -23.35 -4.52
N ALA A 155 4.24 -23.88 -5.57
CA ALA A 155 3.50 -24.40 -6.72
C ALA A 155 2.67 -25.67 -6.40
N LYS A 156 3.03 -26.37 -5.32
CA LYS A 156 2.34 -27.57 -4.82
C LYS A 156 2.11 -27.48 -3.32
N VAL A 157 0.99 -28.02 -2.86
CA VAL A 157 0.60 -28.10 -1.45
C VAL A 157 0.13 -29.53 -1.19
N ALA A 158 0.70 -30.20 -0.18
CA ALA A 158 0.39 -31.60 0.15
C ALA A 158 0.51 -32.59 -1.03
N GLY A 159 1.42 -32.32 -1.98
CA GLY A 159 1.65 -33.15 -3.18
C GLY A 159 0.78 -32.78 -4.39
N ASP A 160 -0.31 -32.03 -4.18
CA ASP A 160 -1.20 -31.55 -5.24
C ASP A 160 -0.78 -30.15 -5.72
N PRO A 161 -1.16 -29.74 -6.95
CA PRO A 161 -0.96 -28.36 -7.40
C PRO A 161 -1.68 -27.36 -6.50
N ASN A 162 -1.04 -26.22 -6.27
CA ASN A 162 -1.59 -25.19 -5.40
C ASN A 162 -2.99 -24.76 -5.87
N PRO A 163 -4.00 -24.75 -4.98
CA PRO A 163 -5.38 -24.39 -5.33
C PRO A 163 -5.55 -22.94 -5.81
N GLY A 164 -4.65 -22.03 -5.45
CA GLY A 164 -4.66 -20.63 -5.91
C GLY A 164 -3.61 -20.30 -6.98
N ARG A 165 -3.02 -21.32 -7.63
CA ARG A 165 -1.99 -21.13 -8.69
C ARG A 165 -2.41 -20.21 -9.84
N TYR A 166 -3.71 -20.08 -10.10
CA TYR A 166 -4.25 -19.19 -11.15
C TYR A 166 -4.35 -17.72 -10.73
N MET A 167 -4.16 -17.40 -9.44
CA MET A 167 -4.22 -16.04 -8.92
C MET A 167 -2.81 -15.41 -8.87
N LEU A 168 -1.92 -16.04 -8.11
CA LEU A 168 -0.54 -15.60 -7.94
C LEU A 168 0.28 -16.75 -7.37
N LEU A 169 1.44 -17.02 -7.98
CA LEU A 169 2.46 -17.91 -7.44
C LEU A 169 3.56 -17.11 -6.75
N ASN A 170 4.15 -16.13 -7.41
CA ASN A 170 5.16 -15.27 -6.77
C ASN A 170 5.30 -13.92 -7.45
N LEU A 171 5.87 -12.97 -6.71
CA LEU A 171 6.32 -11.66 -7.19
C LEU A 171 7.86 -11.53 -7.16
N ASP A 172 8.56 -12.66 -7.08
CA ASP A 172 10.01 -12.72 -6.88
C ASP A 172 10.74 -12.00 -8.02
N GLY A 173 11.72 -11.17 -7.66
CA GLY A 173 12.45 -10.34 -8.62
C GLY A 173 11.80 -9.00 -8.96
N SER A 174 10.65 -8.67 -8.37
CA SER A 174 10.11 -7.31 -8.39
C SER A 174 10.98 -6.38 -7.54
N ALA A 175 11.45 -5.29 -8.12
CA ALA A 175 12.26 -4.27 -7.44
C ALA A 175 11.80 -2.90 -7.89
N LEU A 176 11.27 -2.11 -6.96
CA LEU A 176 10.74 -0.78 -7.19
C LEU A 176 11.43 0.24 -6.29
N ALA A 177 11.71 1.41 -6.84
CA ALA A 177 12.26 2.54 -6.12
C ALA A 177 11.61 3.83 -6.60
N VAL A 178 11.57 4.82 -5.72
CA VAL A 178 11.02 6.15 -5.96
C VAL A 178 12.06 7.19 -5.59
N PRO A 179 12.99 7.51 -6.50
CA PRO A 179 13.81 8.70 -6.39
C PRO A 179 12.97 9.96 -6.62
N GLY A 180 13.34 11.05 -5.96
CA GLY A 180 12.66 12.32 -6.11
C GLY A 180 13.44 13.51 -5.57
N VAL A 181 12.89 14.68 -5.85
CA VAL A 181 13.33 15.96 -5.33
C VAL A 181 12.13 16.69 -4.75
N TRP A 182 12.33 17.34 -3.61
CA TRP A 182 11.28 18.03 -2.88
C TRP A 182 11.74 19.42 -2.48
N GLY A 183 10.81 20.35 -2.43
CA GLY A 183 11.01 21.71 -1.95
C GLY A 183 9.89 22.11 -1.01
N ALA A 184 10.24 22.84 0.04
CA ALA A 184 9.30 23.35 1.00
C ALA A 184 9.62 24.79 1.37
N TYR A 185 8.57 25.57 1.63
CA TYR A 185 8.68 26.98 1.94
C TYR A 185 7.68 27.39 3.02
N LYS A 186 8.17 28.20 3.96
CA LYS A 186 7.40 28.77 5.05
C LYS A 186 6.83 30.12 4.61
N ILE A 187 5.55 30.14 4.24
CA ILE A 187 4.84 31.36 3.78
C ILE A 187 4.67 32.34 4.95
N THR A 188 4.27 31.82 6.12
CA THR A 188 4.10 32.61 7.34
C THR A 188 4.68 31.84 8.53
N PRO A 189 4.88 32.46 9.70
CA PRO A 189 5.35 31.75 10.90
C PRO A 189 4.53 30.51 11.28
N THR A 190 3.28 30.44 10.82
CA THR A 190 2.31 29.37 11.11
C THR A 190 1.93 28.53 9.90
N LEU A 191 2.32 28.89 8.67
CA LEU A 191 1.92 28.18 7.44
C LEU A 191 3.15 27.82 6.60
N SER A 192 3.28 26.52 6.35
CA SER A 192 4.31 25.95 5.47
C SER A 192 3.65 25.17 4.34
N VAL A 193 4.24 25.24 3.15
CA VAL A 193 3.83 24.47 1.98
C VAL A 193 5.02 23.70 1.43
N GLY A 194 4.76 22.59 0.76
CA GLY A 194 5.80 21.83 0.09
C GLY A 194 5.25 21.11 -1.13
N ALA A 195 6.16 20.82 -2.05
CA ALA A 195 5.88 20.06 -3.25
C ALA A 195 7.08 19.16 -3.56
N GLY A 196 6.78 18.00 -4.12
CA GLY A 196 7.75 17.02 -4.57
C GLY A 196 7.47 16.56 -5.98
N PHE A 197 8.54 16.26 -6.68
CA PHE A 197 8.51 15.50 -7.90
C PHE A 197 9.27 14.20 -7.65
N GLU A 198 8.60 13.09 -7.92
CA GLU A 198 9.16 11.76 -7.69
C GLU A 198 8.82 10.85 -8.87
N MET A 199 9.56 9.76 -9.05
CA MET A 199 9.34 8.85 -10.17
C MET A 199 9.43 7.41 -9.70
N LEU A 200 8.40 6.62 -9.97
CA LEU A 200 8.49 5.18 -9.76
C LEU A 200 9.33 4.57 -10.88
N VAL A 201 10.43 3.94 -10.49
CA VAL A 201 11.34 3.21 -11.38
C VAL A 201 11.52 1.78 -10.89
N GLY A 202 11.74 0.86 -11.82
CA GLY A 202 12.07 -0.51 -11.46
C GLY A 202 11.54 -1.56 -12.41
N GLN A 203 11.37 -2.76 -11.86
CA GLN A 203 10.94 -3.95 -12.57
C GLN A 203 9.84 -4.61 -11.75
N TYR A 204 8.78 -5.05 -12.41
CA TYR A 204 7.69 -5.79 -11.78
C TYR A 204 7.56 -7.14 -12.46
N ARG A 205 7.68 -8.21 -11.67
CA ARG A 205 7.52 -9.59 -12.12
C ARG A 205 6.36 -10.22 -11.36
N SER A 206 5.47 -10.88 -12.09
CA SER A 206 4.38 -11.67 -11.53
C SER A 206 4.30 -13.01 -12.23
N GLU A 207 4.25 -14.08 -11.45
CA GLU A 207 4.09 -15.44 -11.95
C GLU A 207 2.76 -16.01 -11.50
N SER A 208 2.04 -16.63 -12.42
CA SER A 208 0.83 -17.40 -12.15
C SER A 208 0.72 -18.53 -13.16
N MET A 209 -0.14 -19.50 -12.89
CA MET A 209 -0.58 -20.46 -13.90
C MET A 209 -1.76 -19.89 -14.67
N MET A 210 -1.94 -20.33 -15.91
CA MET A 210 -3.19 -20.19 -16.65
C MET A 210 -3.63 -21.56 -17.15
N ASN A 211 -4.92 -21.84 -17.03
CA ASN A 211 -5.48 -23.04 -17.61
C ASN A 211 -5.64 -22.84 -19.13
N SER A 212 -4.96 -23.67 -19.92
CA SER A 212 -5.04 -23.66 -21.38
C SER A 212 -6.14 -24.58 -21.93
N CYS A 213 -6.87 -25.28 -21.05
CA CYS A 213 -8.03 -26.08 -21.41
C CYS A 213 -9.16 -25.20 -21.96
N LEU A 214 -9.58 -25.45 -23.21
CA LEU A 214 -10.73 -24.79 -23.81
C LEU A 214 -12.01 -25.53 -23.41
N PRO A 215 -12.95 -24.89 -22.67
CA PRO A 215 -14.13 -25.54 -22.12
C PRO A 215 -15.03 -26.23 -23.16
N ASP A 216 -15.05 -25.70 -24.38
CA ASP A 216 -15.94 -26.15 -25.45
C ASP A 216 -15.44 -27.43 -26.18
N ARG A 217 -14.26 -27.93 -25.80
CA ARG A 217 -13.70 -29.17 -26.35
C ARG A 217 -13.50 -30.13 -25.19
N TRP A 218 -14.28 -31.22 -25.15
CA TRP A 218 -14.32 -32.26 -24.11
C TRP A 218 -13.01 -33.04 -23.84
N MET A 219 -11.84 -32.42 -24.03
CA MET A 219 -10.53 -33.05 -23.94
C MET A 219 -9.91 -32.97 -22.54
N CYS A 220 -10.45 -32.16 -21.63
CA CYS A 220 -9.84 -31.87 -20.34
C CYS A 220 -10.85 -31.52 -19.24
N ALA A 221 -10.53 -31.92 -18.00
CA ALA A 221 -11.29 -31.50 -16.83
C ALA A 221 -10.98 -30.03 -16.49
N PRO A 222 -11.93 -29.26 -15.92
CA PRO A 222 -11.66 -27.93 -15.39
C PRO A 222 -10.51 -27.97 -14.38
N GLU A 223 -9.57 -27.05 -14.51
CA GLU A 223 -8.35 -26.95 -13.67
C GLU A 223 -7.46 -28.22 -13.68
N ALA A 224 -7.50 -29.00 -14.76
CA ALA A 224 -6.61 -30.14 -14.95
C ALA A 224 -5.14 -29.69 -15.04
N PRO A 225 -4.24 -30.15 -14.15
CA PRO A 225 -2.85 -29.67 -14.09
C PRO A 225 -2.05 -29.91 -15.37
N ASP A 226 -2.40 -30.95 -16.14
CA ASP A 226 -1.74 -31.30 -17.40
C ASP A 226 -1.93 -30.22 -18.49
N TYR A 227 -2.90 -29.32 -18.29
CA TYR A 227 -3.23 -28.22 -19.19
C TYR A 227 -2.81 -26.86 -18.62
N ASP A 228 -2.05 -26.84 -17.52
CA ASP A 228 -1.55 -25.59 -16.95
C ASP A 228 -0.32 -25.09 -17.71
N ALA A 229 -0.36 -23.82 -18.08
CA ALA A 229 0.78 -23.10 -18.63
C ALA A 229 1.28 -22.09 -17.59
N LEU A 230 2.59 -22.06 -17.35
CA LEU A 230 3.20 -21.03 -16.54
C LEU A 230 3.16 -19.70 -17.32
N THR A 231 2.48 -18.72 -16.74
CA THR A 231 2.41 -17.36 -17.25
C THR A 231 3.30 -16.47 -16.39
N LYS A 232 4.23 -15.79 -17.06
CA LYS A 232 5.10 -14.80 -16.43
C LYS A 232 4.83 -13.44 -17.06
N LEU A 233 4.46 -12.48 -16.23
CA LEU A 233 4.42 -11.07 -16.57
C LEU A 233 5.74 -10.44 -16.13
N ASP A 234 6.47 -9.85 -17.07
CA ASP A 234 7.73 -9.14 -16.83
C ASP A 234 7.58 -7.71 -17.37
N VAL A 235 7.50 -6.73 -16.47
CA VAL A 235 7.30 -5.32 -16.80
C VAL A 235 8.53 -4.54 -16.35
N GLY A 236 9.35 -4.13 -17.31
CA GLY A 236 10.53 -3.32 -17.03
C GLY A 236 11.22 -2.81 -18.31
N PRO A 237 11.91 -1.66 -18.24
CA PRO A 237 11.99 -0.76 -17.09
C PRO A 237 10.72 0.09 -16.93
N ILE A 238 10.17 0.15 -15.72
CA ILE A 238 9.07 1.05 -15.36
C ILE A 238 9.64 2.46 -15.22
N PHE A 239 8.93 3.44 -15.79
CA PHE A 239 9.20 4.86 -15.61
C PHE A 239 7.85 5.58 -15.51
N ALA A 240 7.45 5.91 -14.27
CA ALA A 240 6.18 6.57 -13.99
C ALA A 240 6.40 7.81 -13.11
N PRO A 241 6.43 9.02 -13.70
CA PRO A 241 6.57 10.25 -12.94
C PRO A 241 5.30 10.55 -12.12
N SER A 242 5.51 11.12 -10.94
CA SER A 242 4.49 11.48 -9.97
C SER A 242 4.87 12.78 -9.26
N ALA A 243 3.93 13.36 -8.54
CA ALA A 243 4.18 14.52 -7.69
C ALA A 243 3.33 14.41 -6.42
N ASN A 244 3.86 14.92 -5.32
CA ASN A 244 3.12 15.09 -4.08
C ASN A 244 3.18 16.54 -3.63
N VAL A 245 2.14 16.99 -2.92
CA VAL A 245 2.06 18.35 -2.39
C VAL A 245 1.57 18.27 -0.97
N GLY A 246 1.97 19.24 -0.14
CA GLY A 246 1.61 19.22 1.26
C GLY A 246 1.52 20.61 1.84
N VAL A 247 0.75 20.70 2.93
CA VAL A 247 0.54 21.91 3.71
C VAL A 247 0.63 21.54 5.19
N LEU A 248 1.30 22.40 5.96
CA LEU A 248 1.33 22.35 7.41
C LEU A 248 0.87 23.69 7.98
N PHE A 249 -0.04 23.62 8.93
CA PHE A 249 -0.55 24.76 9.68
C PHE A 249 -0.31 24.56 11.19
N ASP A 250 0.47 25.49 11.77
CA ASP A 250 0.92 25.52 13.15
C ASP A 250 0.25 26.69 13.90
N PRO A 251 -1.05 26.59 14.27
CA PRO A 251 -1.75 27.66 14.99
C PRO A 251 -1.23 27.88 16.40
N HIS A 252 -0.63 26.86 17.01
CA HIS A 252 -0.12 26.89 18.39
C HIS A 252 1.11 25.99 18.51
N PRO A 253 2.08 26.27 19.41
CA PRO A 253 3.29 25.43 19.59
C PRO A 253 3.06 23.94 19.85
N ASN A 254 1.86 23.55 20.30
CA ASN A 254 1.50 22.18 20.64
C ASN A 254 0.47 21.55 19.67
N VAL A 255 0.01 22.32 18.68
CA VAL A 255 -1.05 21.88 17.76
C VAL A 255 -0.56 22.14 16.34
N ARG A 256 -0.43 21.05 15.57
CA ARG A 256 -0.08 21.07 14.16
C ARG A 256 -1.13 20.32 13.37
N ILE A 257 -1.56 20.90 12.26
CA ILE A 257 -2.53 20.33 11.34
C ILE A 257 -1.81 20.18 9.99
N GLY A 258 -1.93 18.99 9.38
CA GLY A 258 -1.29 18.68 8.12
C GLY A 258 -2.27 18.12 7.10
N LEU A 259 -2.03 18.44 5.84
CA LEU A 259 -2.71 17.88 4.67
C LEU A 259 -1.64 17.57 3.62
N SER A 260 -1.73 16.41 2.98
CA SER A 260 -0.83 15.98 1.90
C SER A 260 -1.55 15.12 0.89
#